data_AF-A0A644YQA3-F1
#
_entry.id   AF-A0A644YQA3-F1
#
_cell.length_a   1.000
_cell.length_b   1.000
_cell.length_c   1.000
_cell.angle_alpha   90.00
_cell.angle_beta   90.00
_cell.angle_gamma   90.00
#
_symmetry.space_group_name_H-M   'P 1'
#
loop_
_entity.id
_entity.type
_entity.pdbx_description
1 polymer ?
#
loop_
_entity_poly.entity_id
_entity_poly.type
_entity_poly.pdbx_seq_one_letter_code
_entity_poly.pdbx_strand_id
1 'polypeptide(L)'
;MNANTIYNPYVSVDCVIFGFDGEKLKLLLIERNIKEQNEWYNDKKLPGSIILKDEDLDDAAIRILYELTGLKNIYLSQFHSFGDPQRTKNPRDILWLENTMKLKIERIVTVGYVALIKINRKIQLESDNTEANWYELKDVKKMRLAFDHAEIIKKGLEHIRHNLNREPYLFFELLPRKFTITQLRTLHDTVHQVRSDVRNFNKKVAQMPYVVALDELEKNVPHRAARLYKFDRKKTW
;
A
#
# COMPACT_ATOMS: atom_id res chain seq x y z
N MET A 1 -12.86 -8.13 -19.83
CA MET A 1 -12.72 -9.33 -18.98
C MET A 1 -13.04 -10.55 -19.82
N ASN A 2 -12.22 -11.60 -19.78
CA ASN A 2 -12.44 -12.83 -20.54
C ASN A 2 -13.71 -13.54 -20.04
N ALA A 3 -14.53 -14.04 -20.96
CA ALA A 3 -15.84 -14.64 -20.66
C ALA A 3 -15.79 -15.98 -19.89
N ASN A 4 -14.60 -16.45 -19.50
CA ASN A 4 -14.38 -17.75 -18.85
C ASN A 4 -13.63 -17.66 -17.51
N THR A 5 -13.56 -16.47 -16.88
CA THR A 5 -12.92 -16.34 -15.58
C THR A 5 -13.78 -17.01 -14.50
N ILE A 6 -13.27 -18.11 -13.92
CA ILE A 6 -13.92 -18.84 -12.83
C ILE A 6 -13.30 -18.38 -11.51
N TYR A 7 -14.13 -17.97 -10.55
CA TYR A 7 -13.70 -17.52 -9.22
C TYR A 7 -13.91 -18.60 -8.16
N ASN A 8 -13.13 -18.54 -7.08
CA ASN A 8 -13.45 -19.21 -5.82
C ASN A 8 -14.15 -18.22 -4.86
N PRO A 9 -15.49 -18.26 -4.72
CA PRO A 9 -16.26 -17.16 -4.15
C PRO A 9 -16.09 -16.95 -2.63
N TYR A 10 -15.40 -17.87 -1.94
CA TYR A 10 -15.27 -17.84 -0.48
C TYR A 10 -13.99 -17.15 0.01
N VAL A 11 -13.05 -16.88 -0.88
CA VAL A 11 -11.73 -16.35 -0.54
C VAL A 11 -11.40 -15.15 -1.42
N SER A 12 -11.00 -14.05 -0.78
CA SER A 12 -10.43 -12.88 -1.45
C SER A 12 -9.05 -12.54 -0.91
N VAL A 13 -8.39 -11.66 -1.64
CA VAL A 13 -7.17 -10.97 -1.23
C VAL A 13 -7.44 -9.47 -1.22
N ASP A 14 -7.02 -8.78 -0.16
CA ASP A 14 -6.99 -7.33 -0.08
C ASP A 14 -5.56 -6.84 0.23
N CYS A 15 -5.07 -5.90 -0.58
CA CYS A 15 -3.72 -5.37 -0.53
C CYS A 15 -3.70 -3.98 0.12
N VAL A 16 -2.99 -3.85 1.25
CA VAL A 16 -2.59 -2.57 1.84
C VAL A 16 -1.32 -2.10 1.15
N ILE A 17 -1.48 -1.27 0.13
CA ILE A 17 -0.37 -0.78 -0.69
C ILE A 17 0.11 0.56 -0.14
N PHE A 18 1.24 0.55 0.55
CA PHE A 18 1.92 1.75 1.02
C PHE A 18 2.79 2.34 -0.08
N GLY A 19 2.80 3.66 -0.17
CA GLY A 19 3.73 4.36 -1.03
C GLY A 19 4.24 5.67 -0.45
N PHE A 20 5.45 6.04 -0.81
CA PHE A 20 6.08 7.29 -0.36
C PHE A 20 6.48 8.13 -1.56
N ASP A 21 6.01 9.37 -1.61
CA ASP A 21 6.28 10.32 -2.71
C ASP A 21 7.53 11.18 -2.51
N GLY A 22 8.27 10.93 -1.42
CA GLY A 22 9.42 11.73 -0.99
C GLY A 22 9.09 12.65 0.18
N GLU A 23 7.82 12.90 0.46
CA GLU A 23 7.39 13.77 1.56
C GLU A 23 6.40 13.08 2.49
N LYS A 24 5.45 12.33 1.94
CA LYS A 24 4.30 11.81 2.66
C LYS A 24 4.10 10.33 2.38
N LEU A 25 3.84 9.57 3.45
CA LEU A 25 3.39 8.19 3.33
C LEU A 25 1.90 8.18 2.95
N LYS A 26 1.60 7.43 1.90
CA LYS A 26 0.27 7.32 1.28
C LYS A 26 -0.18 5.87 1.21
N LEU A 27 -1.48 5.69 1.04
CA LEU A 27 -2.12 4.43 0.70
C LEU A 27 -2.78 4.56 -0.66
N LEU A 28 -2.66 3.53 -1.48
CA LEU A 28 -3.42 3.41 -2.72
C LEU A 28 -4.80 2.84 -2.38
N LEU A 29 -5.85 3.59 -2.70
CA LEU A 29 -7.24 3.17 -2.52
C LEU A 29 -7.99 3.24 -3.86
N ILE A 30 -9.03 2.43 -3.99
CA ILE A 30 -9.96 2.44 -5.11
C ILE A 30 -11.23 3.17 -4.66
N GLU A 31 -11.67 4.19 -5.41
CA GLU A 31 -12.99 4.77 -5.18
C GLU A 31 -14.10 3.86 -5.76
N ARG A 32 -15.20 3.76 -5.04
CA ARG A 32 -16.41 3.04 -5.45
C ARG A 32 -17.52 4.07 -5.64
N ASN A 33 -17.96 4.24 -6.88
CA ASN A 33 -19.15 4.99 -7.20
C ASN A 33 -20.34 4.03 -7.39
N ILE A 34 -21.32 4.11 -6.50
CA ILE A 34 -22.51 3.27 -6.51
C ILE A 34 -23.75 4.16 -6.60
N LYS A 35 -24.66 3.85 -7.52
CA LYS A 35 -25.98 4.47 -7.59
C LYS A 35 -27.01 3.58 -6.91
N GLU A 36 -27.63 4.07 -5.84
CA GLU A 36 -28.67 3.38 -5.08
C GLU A 36 -29.90 4.29 -5.01
N GLN A 37 -31.07 3.82 -5.46
CA GLN A 37 -32.35 4.55 -5.34
C GLN A 37 -32.29 6.04 -5.79
N ASN A 38 -31.55 6.34 -6.86
CA ASN A 38 -31.28 7.69 -7.39
C ASN A 38 -30.32 8.58 -6.58
N GLU A 39 -29.70 8.06 -5.52
CA GLU A 39 -28.59 8.71 -4.82
C GLU A 39 -27.23 8.13 -5.24
N TRP A 40 -26.22 8.99 -5.30
CA TRP A 40 -24.84 8.59 -5.57
C TRP A 40 -24.06 8.51 -4.27
N TYR A 41 -23.43 7.35 -4.06
CA TYR A 41 -22.52 7.12 -2.94
C TYR A 41 -21.10 6.93 -3.48
N ASN A 42 -20.17 7.70 -2.92
CA ASN A 42 -18.73 7.51 -3.10
C ASN A 42 -18.13 7.10 -1.76
N ASP A 43 -17.53 5.92 -1.72
CA ASP A 43 -16.62 5.54 -0.65
C ASP A 43 -15.38 4.86 -1.23
N LYS A 44 -14.46 4.43 -0.37
CA LYS A 44 -13.14 3.97 -0.77
C LYS A 44 -12.87 2.59 -0.21
N LYS A 45 -12.17 1.77 -0.98
CA LYS A 45 -11.76 0.43 -0.58
C LYS A 45 -10.26 0.19 -0.85
N LEU A 46 -9.70 -0.80 -0.17
CA LEU A 46 -8.42 -1.36 -0.54
C LEU A 46 -8.52 -2.02 -1.92
N PRO A 47 -7.44 -1.98 -2.72
CA PRO A 47 -7.26 -2.87 -3.85
C PRO A 47 -7.43 -4.32 -3.43
N GLY A 48 -8.32 -5.06 -4.09
CA GLY A 48 -8.61 -6.42 -3.71
C GLY A 48 -9.70 -7.07 -4.55
N SER A 49 -9.60 -8.38 -4.68
CA SER A 49 -10.50 -9.21 -5.49
C SER A 49 -10.65 -10.60 -4.87
N ILE A 50 -11.78 -11.23 -5.19
CA ILE A 50 -11.94 -12.68 -5.07
C ILE A 50 -10.88 -13.35 -5.93
N ILE A 51 -10.33 -14.46 -5.44
CA ILE A 51 -9.30 -15.21 -6.16
C ILE A 51 -9.92 -15.99 -7.32
N LEU A 52 -9.14 -16.18 -8.38
CA LEU A 52 -9.45 -17.10 -9.47
C LEU A 52 -9.40 -18.55 -8.98
N LYS A 53 -10.07 -19.44 -9.69
CA LYS A 53 -10.09 -20.87 -9.37
C LYS A 53 -8.71 -21.51 -9.50
N ASP A 54 -7.92 -21.03 -10.46
CA ASP A 54 -6.64 -21.62 -10.86
C ASP A 54 -5.43 -20.75 -10.41
N GLU A 55 -5.61 -19.89 -9.39
CA GLU A 55 -4.52 -19.12 -8.78
C GLU A 55 -4.46 -19.38 -7.27
N ASP A 56 -3.28 -19.25 -6.67
CA ASP A 56 -3.13 -19.21 -5.22
C ASP A 56 -3.25 -17.77 -4.67
N LEU A 57 -3.08 -17.62 -3.35
CA LEU A 57 -3.21 -16.33 -2.68
C LEU A 57 -2.11 -15.33 -3.09
N ASP A 58 -0.88 -15.82 -3.28
CA ASP A 58 0.25 -14.97 -3.63
C ASP A 58 0.14 -14.51 -5.09
N ASP A 59 -0.24 -15.42 -5.99
CA ASP A 59 -0.52 -15.13 -7.39
C ASP A 59 -1.68 -14.13 -7.53
N ALA A 60 -2.75 -14.29 -6.75
CA ALA A 60 -3.87 -13.35 -6.71
C ALA A 60 -3.41 -11.94 -6.28
N ALA A 61 -2.61 -11.85 -5.21
CA ALA A 61 -2.06 -10.60 -4.70
C ALA A 61 -1.16 -9.92 -5.74
N ILE A 62 -0.28 -10.69 -6.40
CA ILE A 62 0.59 -10.22 -7.49
C ILE A 62 -0.24 -9.72 -8.67
N ARG A 63 -1.28 -10.45 -9.07
CA ARG A 63 -2.17 -10.07 -10.17
C ARG A 63 -2.90 -8.76 -9.89
N ILE A 64 -3.58 -8.65 -8.74
CA ILE A 64 -4.32 -7.44 -8.33
C ILE A 64 -3.41 -6.21 -8.38
N LEU A 65 -2.20 -6.37 -7.86
CA LEU A 65 -1.20 -5.33 -7.78
C LEU A 65 -0.63 -4.93 -9.14
N TYR A 66 -0.36 -5.92 -10.00
CA TYR A 66 0.10 -5.70 -11.37
C TYR A 66 -0.96 -5.02 -12.22
N GLU A 67 -2.21 -5.51 -12.17
CA GLU A 67 -3.36 -4.91 -12.87
C GLU A 67 -3.59 -3.45 -12.46
N LEU A 68 -3.29 -3.10 -11.22
CA LEU A 68 -3.52 -1.75 -10.70
C LEU A 68 -2.36 -0.78 -10.96
N THR A 69 -1.12 -1.28 -10.96
CA THR A 69 0.08 -0.43 -10.91
C THR A 69 1.05 -0.64 -12.08
N GLY A 70 0.89 -1.71 -12.85
CA GLY A 70 1.84 -2.15 -13.88
C GLY A 70 3.18 -2.65 -13.32
N LEU A 71 3.37 -2.64 -11.99
CA LEU A 71 4.65 -2.95 -11.37
C LEU A 71 4.82 -4.46 -11.11
N LYS A 72 6.04 -4.93 -11.32
CA LYS A 72 6.49 -6.29 -10.99
C LYS A 72 7.61 -6.24 -9.95
N ASN A 73 7.84 -7.35 -9.26
CA ASN A 73 8.93 -7.53 -8.29
C ASN A 73 8.93 -6.47 -7.18
N ILE A 74 7.74 -6.12 -6.68
CA ILE A 74 7.65 -5.26 -5.51
C ILE A 74 7.61 -6.11 -4.25
N TYR A 75 8.05 -5.53 -3.13
CA TYR A 75 7.89 -6.17 -1.84
C TYR A 75 6.40 -6.44 -1.59
N LEU A 76 6.09 -7.69 -1.26
CA LEU A 76 4.75 -8.18 -0.98
C LEU A 76 4.83 -9.18 0.18
N SER A 77 3.96 -9.05 1.17
CA SER A 77 3.95 -9.91 2.36
C SER A 77 2.53 -10.10 2.87
N GLN A 78 2.10 -11.36 2.90
CA GLN A 78 0.90 -11.78 3.62
C GLN A 78 1.08 -11.49 5.11
N PHE A 79 0.04 -10.97 5.78
CA PHE A 79 0.15 -10.59 7.20
C PHE A 79 -1.00 -11.07 8.08
N HIS A 80 -2.19 -11.32 7.53
CA HIS A 80 -3.34 -11.73 8.32
C HIS A 80 -4.46 -12.33 7.48
N SER A 81 -5.37 -13.08 8.12
CA SER A 81 -6.62 -13.54 7.51
C SER A 81 -7.80 -12.99 8.29
N PHE A 82 -8.78 -12.41 7.59
CA PHE A 82 -9.95 -11.74 8.15
C PHE A 82 -11.20 -12.55 7.81
N GLY A 83 -11.76 -13.20 8.83
CA GLY A 83 -12.87 -14.16 8.67
C GLY A 83 -14.11 -13.85 9.51
N ASP A 84 -14.23 -12.63 10.04
CA ASP A 84 -15.39 -12.19 10.82
C ASP A 84 -16.68 -12.38 9.98
N PRO A 85 -17.67 -13.17 10.45
CA PRO A 85 -18.94 -13.35 9.74
C PRO A 85 -19.68 -12.05 9.42
N GLN A 86 -19.39 -10.96 10.14
CA GLN A 86 -20.04 -9.66 10.01
C GLN A 86 -19.31 -8.69 9.06
N ARG A 87 -18.21 -9.11 8.42
CA ARG A 87 -17.43 -8.21 7.54
C ARG A 87 -18.17 -7.75 6.28
N THR A 88 -19.17 -8.51 5.85
CA THR A 88 -20.08 -8.17 4.74
C THR A 88 -21.47 -7.74 5.22
N LYS A 89 -21.64 -7.33 6.50
CA LYS A 89 -22.98 -6.99 7.04
C LYS A 89 -23.66 -5.78 6.39
N ASN A 90 -22.88 -4.89 5.77
CA ASN A 90 -23.40 -3.68 5.15
C ASN A 90 -24.03 -4.04 3.79
N PRO A 91 -25.35 -3.81 3.58
CA PRO A 91 -26.01 -4.18 2.32
C PRO A 91 -25.37 -3.56 1.08
N ARG A 92 -24.78 -2.35 1.20
CA ARG A 92 -24.08 -1.68 0.10
C ARG A 92 -22.82 -2.41 -0.34
N ASP A 93 -22.12 -2.99 0.62
CA ASP A 93 -20.89 -3.74 0.40
C ASP A 93 -21.18 -5.06 -0.34
N ILE A 94 -22.28 -5.74 0.03
CA ILE A 94 -22.79 -6.91 -0.70
C ILE A 94 -23.22 -6.50 -2.11
N LEU A 95 -24.06 -5.46 -2.24
CA LEU A 95 -24.54 -4.99 -3.55
C LEU A 95 -23.39 -4.65 -4.50
N TRP A 96 -22.34 -3.97 -4.01
CA TRP A 96 -21.16 -3.69 -4.81
C TRP A 96 -20.44 -4.97 -5.26
N LEU A 97 -20.25 -5.93 -4.36
CA LEU A 97 -19.61 -7.21 -4.68
C LEU A 97 -20.40 -7.97 -5.73
N GLU A 98 -21.71 -8.14 -5.55
CA GLU A 98 -22.57 -8.88 -6.48
C GLU A 98 -22.61 -8.19 -7.85
N ASN A 99 -22.67 -6.86 -7.89
CA ASN A 99 -22.65 -6.10 -9.13
C ASN A 99 -21.32 -6.20 -9.88
N THR A 100 -20.21 -6.22 -9.16
CA THR A 100 -18.85 -6.24 -9.73
C THR A 100 -18.45 -7.65 -10.15
N MET A 101 -18.72 -8.64 -9.29
CA MET A 101 -18.30 -10.03 -9.49
C MET A 101 -19.32 -10.87 -10.25
N LYS A 102 -20.58 -10.40 -10.36
CA LYS A 102 -21.71 -11.16 -10.92
C LYS A 102 -21.92 -12.51 -10.22
N LEU A 103 -21.66 -12.55 -8.92
CA LEU A 103 -21.77 -13.73 -8.06
C LEU A 103 -22.54 -13.37 -6.79
N LYS A 104 -23.39 -14.28 -6.33
CA LYS A 104 -24.03 -14.18 -5.01
C LYS A 104 -23.05 -14.66 -3.93
N ILE A 105 -22.74 -13.80 -2.97
CA ILE A 105 -21.71 -14.07 -1.96
C ILE A 105 -22.34 -13.96 -0.58
N GLU A 106 -22.39 -15.08 0.14
CA GLU A 106 -22.95 -15.12 1.49
C GLU A 106 -21.88 -14.84 2.55
N ARG A 107 -20.72 -15.51 2.44
CA ARG A 107 -19.59 -15.36 3.34
C ARG A 107 -18.30 -15.37 2.55
N ILE A 108 -17.36 -14.51 2.95
CA ILE A 108 -16.06 -14.41 2.32
C ILE A 108 -14.97 -14.13 3.35
N VAL A 109 -13.91 -14.93 3.34
CA VAL A 109 -12.68 -14.67 4.09
C VAL A 109 -11.75 -13.88 3.21
N THR A 110 -11.13 -12.82 3.73
CA THR A 110 -10.08 -12.11 2.98
C THR A 110 -8.72 -12.32 3.62
N VAL A 111 -7.70 -12.49 2.79
CA VAL A 111 -6.31 -12.56 3.22
C VAL A 111 -5.65 -11.21 2.92
N GLY A 112 -5.07 -10.61 3.96
CA GLY A 112 -4.41 -9.32 3.88
C GLY A 112 -2.96 -9.45 3.43
N TYR A 113 -2.60 -8.64 2.43
CA TYR A 113 -1.24 -8.45 1.96
C TYR A 113 -0.78 -7.00 2.16
N VAL A 114 0.50 -6.80 2.48
CA VAL A 114 1.14 -5.48 2.46
C VAL A 114 2.07 -5.41 1.27
N ALA A 115 1.99 -4.31 0.53
CA ALA A 115 2.93 -3.98 -0.53
C ALA A 115 3.62 -2.64 -0.27
N LEU A 116 4.88 -2.52 -0.68
CA LEU A 116 5.66 -1.28 -0.57
C LEU A 116 6.04 -0.79 -1.96
N ILE A 117 5.63 0.43 -2.29
CA ILE A 117 5.88 1.04 -3.59
C ILE A 117 6.53 2.40 -3.43
N LYS A 118 7.67 2.58 -4.08
CA LYS A 118 8.23 3.91 -4.29
C LYS A 118 7.40 4.69 -5.32
N ILE A 119 6.67 5.71 -4.87
CA ILE A 119 5.89 6.58 -5.77
C ILE A 119 6.86 7.40 -6.63
N ASN A 120 6.69 7.33 -7.94
CA ASN A 120 7.47 8.14 -8.88
C ASN A 120 6.61 8.48 -10.10
N ARG A 121 7.02 9.50 -10.87
CA ARG A 121 6.24 10.03 -12.01
C ARG A 121 5.92 9.01 -13.11
N LYS A 122 6.60 7.85 -13.14
CA LYS A 122 6.35 6.78 -14.13
C LYS A 122 5.26 5.80 -13.69
N ILE A 123 4.84 5.82 -12.42
CA ILE A 123 3.69 5.04 -11.99
C ILE A 123 2.46 5.76 -12.50
N GLN A 124 2.05 5.40 -13.71
CA GLN A 124 0.70 5.62 -14.16
C GLN A 124 -0.11 4.51 -13.50
N LEU A 125 -1.17 4.87 -12.77
CA LEU A 125 -2.13 3.88 -12.31
C LEU A 125 -2.81 3.37 -13.57
N GLU A 126 -2.35 2.22 -14.05
CA GLU A 126 -2.74 1.66 -15.33
C GLU A 126 -4.12 1.05 -15.19
N SER A 127 -5.15 1.86 -15.37
CA SER A 127 -6.41 1.37 -15.89
C SER A 127 -7.24 2.55 -16.37
N ASP A 128 -7.75 2.45 -17.58
CA ASP A 128 -8.72 3.40 -18.13
C ASP A 128 -10.08 3.35 -17.37
N ASN A 129 -10.20 2.53 -16.32
CA ASN A 129 -11.46 2.19 -15.63
C ASN A 129 -11.37 2.07 -14.08
N THR A 130 -10.23 2.33 -13.42
CA THR A 130 -10.20 2.35 -11.94
C THR A 130 -9.96 3.75 -11.41
N GLU A 131 -10.82 4.17 -10.48
CA GLU A 131 -10.69 5.39 -9.69
C GLU A 131 -9.63 5.20 -8.59
N ALA A 132 -8.47 4.64 -8.96
CA ALA A 132 -7.38 4.39 -8.05
C ALA A 132 -6.62 5.68 -7.77
N ASN A 133 -6.38 5.98 -6.50
CA ASN A 133 -5.75 7.23 -6.10
C ASN A 133 -4.90 7.05 -4.84
N TRP A 134 -3.84 7.85 -4.74
CA TRP A 134 -2.97 7.89 -3.56
C TRP A 134 -3.52 8.89 -2.53
N TYR A 135 -3.83 8.39 -1.33
CA TYR A 135 -4.31 9.22 -0.22
C TYR A 135 -3.28 9.25 0.90
N GLU A 136 -3.08 10.41 1.52
CA GLU A 136 -2.17 10.53 2.67
C GLU A 136 -2.66 9.65 3.83
N LEU A 137 -1.75 8.89 4.45
CA LEU A 137 -2.10 7.98 5.54
C LEU A 137 -2.84 8.69 6.69
N LYS A 138 -2.50 9.96 6.94
CA LYS A 138 -3.12 10.78 7.98
C LYS A 138 -4.62 11.06 7.71
N ASP A 139 -4.98 11.18 6.43
CA ASP A 139 -6.34 11.51 5.99
C ASP A 139 -7.18 10.24 5.91
N VAL A 140 -6.58 9.12 5.46
CA VAL A 140 -7.23 7.80 5.42
C VAL A 140 -7.77 7.39 6.80
N LYS A 141 -7.05 7.71 7.89
CA LYS A 141 -7.52 7.44 9.26
C LYS A 141 -8.85 8.10 9.62
N LYS A 142 -9.25 9.13 8.88
CA LYS A 142 -10.50 9.90 9.08
C LYS A 142 -11.57 9.53 8.05
N MET A 143 -11.22 8.75 7.03
CA MET A 143 -12.14 8.34 5.97
C MET A 143 -13.01 7.18 6.44
N ARG A 144 -14.26 7.17 6.00
CA ARG A 144 -15.10 5.97 6.06
C ARG A 144 -14.75 5.08 4.87
N LEU A 145 -14.26 3.88 5.15
CA LEU A 145 -13.92 2.89 4.15
C LEU A 145 -14.99 1.81 4.05
N ALA A 146 -15.04 1.19 2.89
CA ALA A 146 -15.82 -0.01 2.61
C ALA A 146 -15.47 -1.19 3.54
N PHE A 147 -16.43 -2.07 3.79
CA PHE A 147 -16.22 -3.31 4.55
C PHE A 147 -15.53 -3.07 5.92
N ASP A 148 -14.62 -3.96 6.27
CA ASP A 148 -13.70 -3.92 7.40
C ASP A 148 -12.33 -3.34 7.04
N HIS A 149 -12.19 -2.64 5.89
CA HIS A 149 -10.89 -2.23 5.36
C HIS A 149 -10.09 -1.28 6.26
N ALA A 150 -10.77 -0.51 7.12
CA ALA A 150 -10.09 0.29 8.13
C ALA A 150 -9.31 -0.58 9.13
N GLU A 151 -9.85 -1.74 9.52
CA GLU A 151 -9.15 -2.70 10.38
C GLU A 151 -8.03 -3.42 9.63
N ILE A 152 -8.25 -3.77 8.35
CA ILE A 152 -7.20 -4.35 7.50
C ILE A 152 -6.00 -3.40 7.38
N ILE A 153 -6.24 -2.10 7.13
CA ILE A 153 -5.17 -1.08 7.06
C ILE A 153 -4.45 -0.94 8.40
N LYS A 154 -5.20 -0.91 9.51
CA LYS A 154 -4.61 -0.81 10.85
C LYS A 154 -3.67 -1.99 11.13
N LYS A 155 -4.11 -3.22 10.84
CA LYS A 155 -3.30 -4.43 10.97
C LYS A 155 -2.11 -4.43 10.01
N GLY A 156 -2.28 -3.96 8.78
CA GLY A 156 -1.19 -3.79 7.82
C GLY A 156 -0.13 -2.79 8.30
N LEU A 157 -0.56 -1.68 8.96
CA LEU A 157 0.34 -0.70 9.55
C LEU A 157 1.10 -1.27 10.77
N GLU A 158 0.44 -2.08 11.60
CA GLU A 158 1.07 -2.82 12.70
C GLU A 158 2.14 -3.78 12.17
N HIS A 159 1.81 -4.54 11.12
CA HIS A 159 2.70 -5.49 10.46
C HIS A 159 3.94 -4.81 9.89
N ILE A 160 3.76 -3.78 9.06
CA ILE A 160 4.90 -3.09 8.43
C ILE A 160 5.80 -2.40 9.46
N ARG A 161 5.23 -1.86 10.55
CA ARG A 161 6.01 -1.29 11.65
C ARG A 161 6.87 -2.35 12.33
N HIS A 162 6.32 -3.54 12.58
CA HIS A 162 7.06 -4.65 13.16
C HIS A 162 8.20 -5.10 12.24
N ASN A 163 7.92 -5.27 10.95
CA ASN A 163 8.93 -5.70 9.97
C ASN A 163 10.04 -4.65 9.83
N LEU A 164 9.72 -3.36 9.71
CA LEU A 164 10.72 -2.30 9.58
C LEU A 164 11.62 -2.14 10.81
N ASN A 165 11.14 -2.52 12.00
CA ASN A 165 11.98 -2.58 13.21
C ASN A 165 13.02 -3.70 13.14
N ARG A 166 12.64 -4.85 12.58
CA ARG A 166 13.51 -6.03 12.44
C ARG A 166 14.43 -5.94 11.23
N GLU A 167 13.91 -5.35 10.15
CA GLU A 167 14.51 -5.29 8.83
C GLU A 167 14.48 -3.83 8.30
N PRO A 168 15.33 -2.94 8.83
CA PRO A 168 15.33 -1.52 8.46
C PRO A 168 15.62 -1.26 6.97
N TYR A 169 16.18 -2.23 6.26
CA TYR A 169 16.42 -2.11 4.82
C TYR A 169 15.12 -2.01 4.00
N LEU A 170 13.98 -2.45 4.53
CA LEU A 170 12.68 -2.34 3.86
C LEU A 170 12.22 -0.88 3.68
N PHE A 171 12.78 0.08 4.43
CA PHE A 171 12.54 1.51 4.17
C PHE A 171 12.94 1.93 2.75
N PHE A 172 13.92 1.24 2.16
CA PHE A 172 14.42 1.57 0.82
C PHE A 172 13.54 1.06 -0.32
N GLU A 173 12.56 0.20 -0.03
CA GLU A 173 11.50 -0.16 -1.00
C GLU A 173 10.53 1.01 -1.24
N LEU A 174 10.39 1.91 -0.25
CA LEU A 174 9.55 3.11 -0.34
C LEU A 174 10.33 4.35 -0.77
N LEU A 175 11.61 4.45 -0.40
CA LEU A 175 12.42 5.64 -0.69
C LEU A 175 12.82 5.76 -2.15
N PRO A 176 13.09 6.99 -2.64
CA PRO A 176 13.68 7.17 -3.95
C PRO A 176 15.08 6.54 -4.07
N ARG A 177 15.53 6.30 -5.32
CA ARG A 177 16.84 5.64 -5.58
C ARG A 177 17.99 6.47 -5.02
N LYS A 178 17.81 7.79 -5.05
CA LYS A 178 18.61 8.78 -4.35
C LYS A 178 17.67 9.52 -3.42
N PHE A 179 18.02 9.61 -2.15
CA PHE A 179 17.19 10.22 -1.12
C PHE A 179 18.02 11.08 -0.18
N THR A 180 17.38 11.98 0.56
CA THR A 180 18.04 12.73 1.65
C THR A 180 17.80 12.07 3.00
N ILE A 181 18.65 12.36 3.99
CA ILE A 181 18.41 11.89 5.36
C ILE A 181 17.08 12.43 5.91
N THR A 182 16.68 13.64 5.50
CA THR A 182 15.38 14.20 5.87
C THR A 182 14.23 13.33 5.37
N GLN A 183 14.28 12.85 4.12
CA GLN A 183 13.24 11.96 3.58
C GLN A 183 13.17 10.63 4.33
N LEU A 184 14.33 10.01 4.60
CA LEU A 184 14.40 8.78 5.39
C LEU A 184 13.85 8.99 6.81
N ARG A 185 14.17 10.12 7.46
CA ARG A 185 13.64 10.48 8.78
C ARG A 185 12.14 10.68 8.76
N THR A 186 11.62 11.44 7.79
CA THR A 186 10.18 11.68 7.65
C THR A 186 9.42 10.38 7.47
N LEU A 187 9.93 9.47 6.64
CA LEU A 187 9.32 8.16 6.44
C LEU A 187 9.35 7.32 7.74
N HIS A 188 10.51 7.22 8.39
CA HIS A 188 10.67 6.54 9.68
C HIS A 188 9.68 7.07 10.72
N ASP A 189 9.66 8.39 10.94
CA ASP A 189 8.82 9.05 11.92
C ASP A 189 7.33 8.84 11.63
N THR A 190 6.95 8.82 10.34
CA THR A 190 5.56 8.58 9.93
C THR A 190 5.11 7.14 10.21
N VAL A 191 5.94 6.15 9.89
CA VAL A 191 5.64 4.72 10.14
C VAL A 191 5.56 4.44 11.64
N HIS A 192 6.56 4.91 12.40
CA HIS A 192 6.66 4.65 13.84
C HIS A 192 5.78 5.57 14.68
N GLN A 193 5.19 6.62 14.10
CA GLN A 193 4.41 7.65 14.80
C GLN A 193 5.20 8.32 15.93
N VAL A 194 6.44 8.68 15.63
CA VAL A 194 7.36 9.36 16.55
C VAL A 194 7.84 10.68 15.95
N ARG A 195 8.55 11.47 16.75
CA ARG A 195 9.26 12.67 16.28
C ARG A 195 10.73 12.55 16.64
N SER A 196 11.54 12.08 15.70
CA SER A 196 12.96 11.86 15.94
C SER A 196 13.71 13.18 15.98
N ASP A 197 14.62 13.31 16.96
CA ASP A 197 15.61 14.38 16.97
C ASP A 197 16.54 14.26 15.74
N VAL A 198 16.77 15.39 15.07
CA VAL A 198 17.53 15.45 13.82
C VAL A 198 18.98 15.02 14.03
N ARG A 199 19.63 15.42 15.12
CA ARG A 199 21.04 15.11 15.38
C ARG A 199 21.21 13.63 15.71
N ASN A 200 20.34 13.09 16.57
CA ASN A 200 20.38 11.68 16.93
C ASN A 200 20.04 10.77 15.75
N PHE A 201 19.07 11.16 14.91
CA PHE A 201 18.75 10.41 13.70
C PHE A 201 19.92 10.39 12.71
N ASN A 202 20.58 11.53 12.49
CA ASN A 202 21.77 11.59 11.63
C ASN A 202 22.90 10.69 12.16
N LYS A 203 23.14 10.67 13.49
CA LYS A 203 24.11 9.76 14.11
C LYS A 203 23.74 8.29 13.88
N LYS A 204 22.45 7.93 14.02
CA LYS A 204 21.95 6.58 13.77
C LYS A 204 22.16 6.17 12.31
N VAL A 205 21.85 7.04 11.35
CA VAL A 205 22.05 6.77 9.92
C VAL A 205 23.53 6.64 9.57
N ALA A 206 24.41 7.43 10.18
CA ALA A 206 25.86 7.32 9.95
C ALA A 206 26.44 5.96 10.39
N GLN A 207 25.76 5.24 11.28
CA GLN A 207 26.12 3.88 11.70
C GLN A 207 25.59 2.79 10.75
N MET A 208 24.78 3.14 9.74
CA MET A 208 24.24 2.20 8.77
C MET A 208 25.19 2.06 7.56
N PRO A 209 25.96 0.96 7.44
CA PRO A 209 26.96 0.82 6.38
C PRO A 209 26.36 0.78 4.97
N TYR A 210 25.09 0.39 4.86
CA TYR A 210 24.33 0.31 3.61
C TYR A 210 23.71 1.64 3.16
N VAL A 211 23.84 2.73 3.93
CA VAL A 211 23.41 4.08 3.53
C VAL A 211 24.64 4.87 3.08
N VAL A 212 24.85 4.93 1.76
CA VAL A 212 26.07 5.48 1.17
C VAL A 212 25.83 6.91 0.69
N ALA A 213 26.63 7.84 1.21
CA ALA A 213 26.64 9.22 0.75
C ALA A 213 27.12 9.33 -0.71
N LEU A 214 26.51 10.21 -1.48
CA LEU A 214 26.92 10.53 -2.84
C LEU A 214 27.59 11.91 -2.88
N ASP A 215 28.46 12.12 -3.86
CA ASP A 215 28.99 13.45 -4.24
C ASP A 215 27.96 14.25 -5.06
N GLU A 216 26.70 14.15 -4.66
CA GLU A 216 25.56 14.80 -5.31
C GLU A 216 24.72 15.53 -4.26
N LEU A 217 24.25 16.73 -4.62
CA LEU A 217 23.28 17.49 -3.86
C LEU A 217 21.94 17.50 -4.60
N GLU A 218 20.86 17.75 -3.88
CA GLU A 218 19.56 18.06 -4.48
C GLU A 218 19.68 19.18 -5.51
N LYS A 219 18.88 19.09 -6.57
CA LYS A 219 18.81 20.08 -7.64
C LYS A 219 17.44 20.74 -7.65
N ASN A 220 17.38 22.02 -8.03
CA ASN A 220 16.14 22.77 -8.23
C ASN A 220 15.25 22.85 -6.98
N VAL A 221 15.85 23.00 -5.80
CA VAL A 221 15.13 23.18 -4.54
C VAL A 221 15.23 24.64 -4.06
N PRO A 222 14.17 25.22 -3.47
CA PRO A 222 14.17 26.62 -3.00
C PRO A 222 14.92 26.83 -1.67
N HIS A 223 15.40 25.75 -1.06
CA HIS A 223 16.11 25.74 0.22
C HIS A 223 17.56 25.25 0.04
N ARG A 224 18.34 25.24 1.12
CA ARG A 224 19.71 24.72 1.10
C ARG A 224 19.71 23.26 0.62
N ALA A 225 20.30 23.01 -0.54
CA ALA A 225 20.37 21.68 -1.13
C ALA A 225 21.00 20.67 -0.17
N ALA A 226 20.29 19.59 0.13
CA ALA A 226 20.81 18.53 0.98
C ALA A 226 21.65 17.54 0.15
N ARG A 227 22.55 16.83 0.84
CA ARG A 227 23.32 15.74 0.24
C ARG A 227 22.42 14.54 -0.03
N LEU A 228 22.63 13.91 -1.18
CA LEU A 228 21.94 12.68 -1.58
C LEU A 228 22.69 11.43 -1.10
N TYR A 229 21.91 10.41 -0.80
CA TYR A 229 22.35 9.10 -0.37
C TYR A 229 21.69 8.03 -1.23
N LYS A 230 22.30 6.83 -1.28
CA LYS A 230 21.70 5.64 -1.89
C LYS A 230 21.77 4.46 -0.92
N PHE A 231 20.85 3.53 -1.11
CA PHE A 231 20.91 2.22 -0.46
C PHE A 231 21.84 1.30 -1.25
N ASP A 232 22.77 0.64 -0.56
CA ASP A 232 23.66 -0.37 -1.14
C ASP A 232 23.34 -1.75 -0.56
N ARG A 233 22.58 -2.55 -1.32
CA ARG A 233 22.14 -3.89 -0.92
C ARG A 233 23.30 -4.87 -0.70
N LYS A 234 24.49 -4.62 -1.27
CA LYS A 234 25.67 -5.47 -1.06
C LYS A 234 26.32 -5.29 0.32
N LYS A 235 25.94 -4.24 1.06
CA LYS A 235 26.48 -3.94 2.40
C LYS A 235 25.51 -4.31 3.53
N THR A 236 24.46 -5.07 3.22
CA THR A 236 23.48 -5.57 4.19
C THR A 236 23.93 -6.90 4.82
N TRP A 237 24.90 -7.59 4.21
CA TRP A 237 25.44 -8.90 4.60
C TRP A 237 26.94 -8.97 4.36
#